data_AF-A0AAV5AHX3-F1
#
_entry.id   AF-A0AAV5AHX3-F1
#
_cell.length_a   1.000
_cell.length_b   1.000
_cell.length_c   1.000
_cell.angle_alpha   90.00
_cell.angle_beta   90.00
_cell.angle_gamma   90.00
#
_symmetry.space_group_name_H-M   'P 1'
#
loop_
_entity.id
_entity.type
_entity.pdbx_description
1 polymer ?
#
loop_
_entity_poly.entity_id
_entity_poly.type
_entity_poly.pdbx_seq_one_letter_code
_entity_poly.pdbx_strand_id
1 'polypeptide(L)'
;MGAYFPSRNLVGYINATLSKSESFTTESMHQHDPDGSTVYIHGIVILASHRRYGLGSALLKEYIRRLRENNQTRLSRASRVLLICHEHLVNFFIQAGFSLIRKSPIALGSDIWMEMQLELDLISNRETKTTTDELEHTMPPGVLEALANNNSPRHISRSYSSFSNSKALVSSSGENALDIVCPREGCGSLILKAGNAKYRRTHSFQLEPPDSNPIPPLQHLPPPPTEIDWWLVTPSPYIFENIGFSKAVPGIGQSKTKLLTCAECDLGAFGWSQEGGTEFWIAASRVAYH
;
A
#
# COMPACT_ATOMS: atom_id res chain seq x y z
N MET A 1 -12.83 8.01 15.16
CA MET A 1 -12.57 6.55 15.33
C MET A 1 -11.11 6.37 15.74
N GLY A 2 -10.82 5.53 16.73
CA GLY A 2 -9.45 5.23 17.17
C GLY A 2 -9.08 3.77 16.94
N ALA A 3 -7.82 3.50 16.62
CA ALA A 3 -7.20 2.18 16.66
C ALA A 3 -6.38 2.03 17.94
N TYR A 4 -6.57 0.91 18.63
CA TYR A 4 -5.95 0.63 19.92
C TYR A 4 -5.28 -0.74 19.92
N PHE A 5 -4.20 -0.88 20.68
CA PHE A 5 -3.68 -2.20 21.05
C PHE A 5 -4.58 -2.92 22.05
N PRO A 6 -4.43 -4.24 22.24
CA PRO A 6 -5.12 -4.99 23.30
C PRO A 6 -4.94 -4.38 24.69
N SER A 7 -3.80 -3.74 24.94
CA SER A 7 -3.51 -2.98 26.17
C SER A 7 -4.25 -1.64 26.30
N ARG A 8 -5.17 -1.31 25.37
CA ARG A 8 -5.91 -0.05 25.26
C ARG A 8 -5.06 1.20 24.99
N ASN A 9 -3.85 1.03 24.47
CA ASN A 9 -3.02 2.14 24.02
C ASN A 9 -3.44 2.61 22.62
N LEU A 10 -3.73 3.91 22.45
CA LEU A 10 -4.11 4.50 21.16
C LEU A 10 -2.90 4.54 20.22
N VAL A 11 -3.02 3.92 19.04
CA VAL A 11 -1.96 3.88 18.01
C VAL A 11 -2.27 4.73 16.78
N GLY A 12 -3.53 5.12 16.60
CA GLY A 12 -3.91 6.03 15.53
C GLY A 12 -5.38 6.41 15.60
N TYR A 13 -5.75 7.50 14.93
CA TYR A 13 -7.12 7.98 14.92
C TYR A 13 -7.50 8.66 13.61
N ILE A 14 -8.81 8.69 13.37
CA ILE A 14 -9.49 9.53 12.38
C ILE A 14 -10.48 10.42 13.12
N ASN A 15 -10.40 11.72 12.90
CA ASN A 15 -11.39 12.70 13.35
C ASN A 15 -12.06 13.36 12.14
N ALA A 16 -13.36 13.59 12.27
CA ALA A 16 -14.18 14.13 11.21
C ALA A 16 -15.41 14.85 11.75
N THR A 17 -15.97 15.74 10.95
CA THR A 17 -17.28 16.37 11.16
C THR A 17 -18.22 15.97 10.03
N LEU A 18 -19.52 16.19 10.24
CA LEU A 18 -20.54 16.08 9.21
C LEU A 18 -21.00 17.50 8.90
N SER A 19 -21.21 17.83 7.64
CA SER A 19 -21.64 19.16 7.22
C SER A 19 -22.49 19.10 5.94
N LYS A 20 -23.32 20.14 5.74
CA LYS A 20 -24.12 20.36 4.54
C LYS A 20 -23.33 21.01 3.40
N SER A 21 -22.14 21.53 3.70
CA SER A 21 -21.27 22.11 2.68
C SER A 21 -20.86 21.05 1.66
N GLU A 22 -20.69 21.48 0.41
CA GLU A 22 -20.19 20.64 -0.68
C GLU A 22 -18.71 20.90 -0.98
N SER A 23 -18.13 21.90 -0.34
CA SER A 23 -16.73 22.29 -0.50
C SER A 23 -16.03 22.33 0.84
N PHE A 24 -14.72 22.09 0.84
CA PHE A 24 -13.91 22.22 2.05
C PHE A 24 -13.84 23.69 2.49
N THR A 25 -14.47 24.03 3.61
CA THR A 25 -14.44 25.38 4.23
C THR A 25 -13.90 25.34 5.66
N THR A 26 -13.38 26.45 6.18
CA THR A 26 -12.94 26.54 7.58
C THR A 26 -14.06 26.18 8.55
N GLU A 27 -15.29 26.61 8.25
CA GLU A 27 -16.49 26.32 9.06
C GLU A 27 -16.80 24.82 9.09
N SER A 28 -16.61 24.12 7.96
CA SER A 28 -16.80 22.68 7.87
C SER A 28 -15.87 21.89 8.79
N MET A 29 -14.73 22.49 9.20
CA MET A 29 -13.79 21.87 10.14
C MET A 29 -14.20 21.97 11.61
N HIS A 30 -14.99 22.98 11.96
CA HIS A 30 -15.28 23.29 13.37
C HIS A 30 -16.71 22.95 13.78
N GLN A 31 -17.66 22.95 12.85
CA GLN A 31 -19.07 22.74 13.16
C GLN A 31 -19.56 21.38 12.64
N HIS A 32 -20.10 20.56 13.55
CA HIS A 32 -20.79 19.33 13.21
C HIS A 32 -22.28 19.61 13.00
N ASP A 33 -22.78 19.30 11.81
CA ASP A 33 -24.20 19.34 11.44
C ASP A 33 -24.73 17.90 11.28
N PRO A 34 -25.56 17.40 12.21
CA PRO A 34 -26.13 16.05 12.14
C PRO A 34 -26.99 15.79 10.89
N ASP A 35 -27.52 16.84 10.27
CA ASP A 35 -28.32 16.76 9.04
C ASP A 35 -27.48 16.93 7.77
N GLY A 36 -26.15 17.01 7.91
CA GLY A 36 -25.22 17.09 6.79
C GLY A 36 -25.15 15.79 5.97
N SER A 37 -24.70 15.94 4.73
CA SER A 37 -24.46 14.82 3.81
C SER A 37 -22.98 14.60 3.48
N THR A 38 -22.10 15.49 3.95
CA THR A 38 -20.67 15.44 3.63
C THR A 38 -19.85 15.21 4.89
N VAL A 39 -19.10 14.11 4.92
CA VAL A 39 -18.15 13.83 6.00
C VAL A 39 -16.82 14.52 5.68
N TYR A 40 -16.35 15.39 6.56
CA TYR A 40 -15.06 16.05 6.43
C TYR A 40 -14.04 15.42 7.35
N ILE A 41 -13.04 14.74 6.80
CA ILE A 41 -11.93 14.19 7.58
C ILE A 41 -10.88 15.28 7.81
N HIS A 42 -10.62 15.59 9.08
CA HIS A 42 -9.65 16.63 9.49
C HIS A 42 -8.26 16.08 9.72
N GLY A 43 -8.18 14.81 10.08
CA GLY A 43 -6.92 14.19 10.47
C GLY A 43 -7.00 12.68 10.41
N ILE A 44 -5.94 12.10 9.85
CA ILE A 44 -5.63 10.68 9.91
C ILE A 44 -4.23 10.58 10.47
N VAL A 45 -4.11 10.14 11.71
CA VAL A 45 -2.84 10.17 12.43
C VAL A 45 -2.51 8.77 12.91
N ILE A 46 -1.29 8.32 12.59
CA ILE A 46 -0.71 7.09 13.11
C ILE A 46 0.53 7.47 13.92
N LEU A 47 0.67 6.84 15.10
CA LEU A 47 1.83 6.99 15.98
C LEU A 47 3.11 6.73 15.19
N ALA A 48 4.13 7.59 15.34
CA ALA A 48 5.31 7.59 14.46
C ALA A 48 6.01 6.22 14.37
N SER A 49 6.17 5.53 15.49
CA SER A 49 6.75 4.19 15.60
C SER A 49 5.93 3.08 14.92
N HIS A 50 4.70 3.38 14.51
CA HIS A 50 3.74 2.43 13.93
C HIS A 50 3.28 2.85 12.52
N ARG A 51 3.96 3.82 11.90
CA ARG A 51 3.75 4.19 10.49
C ARG A 51 4.38 3.15 9.57
N ARG A 52 3.89 3.06 8.33
CA ARG A 52 4.37 2.11 7.30
C ARG A 52 4.10 0.62 7.59
N TYR A 53 3.26 0.33 8.59
CA TYR A 53 2.73 -1.00 8.84
C TYR A 53 1.36 -1.24 8.15
N GLY A 54 0.91 -0.33 7.28
CA GLY A 54 -0.42 -0.40 6.65
C GLY A 54 -1.58 0.04 7.56
N LEU A 55 -1.31 0.47 8.80
CA LEU A 55 -2.34 0.88 9.76
C LEU A 55 -3.17 2.07 9.28
N GLY A 56 -2.57 3.03 8.57
CA GLY A 56 -3.31 4.17 8.00
C GLY A 56 -4.38 3.71 7.01
N SER A 57 -4.00 2.85 6.06
CA SER A 57 -4.92 2.27 5.08
C SER A 57 -6.00 1.42 5.74
N ALA A 58 -5.63 0.59 6.72
CA ALA A 58 -6.59 -0.25 7.46
C ALA A 58 -7.60 0.61 8.23
N LEU A 59 -7.13 1.65 8.92
CA LEU A 59 -7.97 2.57 9.69
C LEU A 59 -8.93 3.35 8.78
N LEU A 60 -8.46 3.84 7.63
CA LEU A 60 -9.29 4.55 6.67
C LEU A 60 -10.34 3.65 6.01
N LYS A 61 -9.96 2.43 5.60
CA LYS A 61 -10.89 1.43 5.04
C LYS A 61 -11.99 1.07 6.03
N GLU A 62 -11.62 0.84 7.29
CA GLU A 62 -12.58 0.55 8.36
C GLU A 62 -13.52 1.73 8.64
N TYR A 63 -13.00 2.96 8.56
CA TYR A 63 -13.82 4.16 8.75
C TYR A 63 -14.88 4.30 7.66
N ILE A 64 -14.48 4.12 6.39
CA ILE A 64 -15.38 4.16 5.23
C ILE A 64 -16.42 3.04 5.31
N ARG A 65 -16.02 1.82 5.70
CA ARG A 65 -16.94 0.69 5.90
C ARG A 65 -18.05 1.04 6.88
N ARG A 66 -17.69 1.61 8.05
CA ARG A 66 -18.67 2.04 9.07
C ARG A 66 -19.59 3.15 8.57
N LEU A 67 -19.08 4.11 7.80
CA LEU A 67 -19.93 5.15 7.19
C LEU A 67 -20.99 4.54 6.27
N ARG A 68 -20.60 3.58 5.43
CA ARG A 68 -21.54 2.88 4.53
C ARG A 68 -22.58 2.07 5.29
N GLU A 69 -22.18 1.36 6.34
CA GLU A 69 -23.12 0.60 7.19
C GLU A 69 -24.10 1.51 7.92
N ASN A 70 -23.64 2.66 8.41
CA ASN A 70 -24.52 3.66 9.02
C ASN A 70 -25.52 4.25 8.01
N ASN A 71 -25.15 4.40 6.75
CA ASN A 71 -26.09 4.82 5.70
C ASN A 71 -27.13 3.73 5.39
N GLN A 72 -26.70 2.47 5.28
CA GLN A 72 -27.62 1.32 5.05
C GLN A 72 -28.66 1.19 6.17
N THR A 73 -28.23 1.39 7.42
CA THR A 73 -29.10 1.38 8.60
C THR A 73 -29.84 2.70 8.83
N ARG A 74 -29.71 3.67 7.92
CA ARG A 74 -30.27 5.04 8.00
C ARG A 74 -29.92 5.81 9.27
N LEU A 75 -28.81 5.44 9.93
CA LEU A 75 -28.23 6.15 11.06
C LEU A 75 -27.46 7.41 10.63
N SER A 76 -26.97 7.45 9.39
CA SER A 76 -26.39 8.64 8.76
C SER A 76 -26.92 8.80 7.33
N ARG A 77 -26.84 10.03 6.78
CA ARG A 77 -27.17 10.35 5.38
C ARG A 77 -25.95 10.89 4.61
N ALA A 78 -24.76 10.40 4.95
CA ALA A 78 -23.53 10.87 4.35
C ALA A 78 -23.43 10.36 2.90
N SER A 79 -23.58 11.22 1.89
CA SER A 79 -23.42 10.84 0.49
C SER A 79 -21.95 10.80 0.05
N ARG A 80 -21.09 11.61 0.69
CA ARG A 80 -19.68 11.72 0.30
C ARG A 80 -18.75 12.01 1.47
N VAL A 81 -17.45 11.80 1.24
CA VAL A 81 -16.34 12.11 2.16
C VAL A 81 -15.39 13.07 1.46
N LEU A 82 -15.03 14.17 2.14
CA LEU A 82 -14.04 15.14 1.71
C LEU A 82 -12.86 15.19 2.68
N LEU A 83 -11.67 15.42 2.13
CA LEU A 83 -10.47 15.74 2.89
C LEU A 83 -9.51 16.57 2.05
N ILE A 84 -8.53 17.17 2.74
CA ILE A 84 -7.39 17.79 2.09
C ILE A 84 -6.10 17.06 2.48
N CYS A 85 -5.16 16.96 1.56
CA CYS A 85 -3.85 16.36 1.83
C CYS A 85 -2.73 17.05 1.05
N HIS A 86 -1.49 16.88 1.50
CA HIS A 86 -0.33 17.26 0.68
C HIS A 86 -0.23 16.37 -0.56
N GLU A 87 0.38 16.91 -1.62
CA GLU A 87 0.52 16.24 -2.92
C GLU A 87 1.12 14.82 -2.83
N HIS A 88 2.14 14.62 -1.99
CA HIS A 88 2.79 13.31 -1.81
C HIS A 88 1.88 12.22 -1.18
N LEU A 89 0.70 12.59 -0.67
CA LEU A 89 -0.29 11.67 -0.10
C LEU A 89 -1.45 11.37 -1.05
N VAL A 90 -1.53 12.03 -2.22
CA VAL A 90 -2.63 11.87 -3.17
C VAL A 90 -2.78 10.40 -3.58
N ASN A 91 -1.69 9.72 -3.91
CA ASN A 91 -1.73 8.30 -4.31
C ASN A 91 -2.23 7.38 -3.18
N PHE A 92 -1.90 7.68 -1.92
CA PHE A 92 -2.42 6.93 -0.77
C PHE A 92 -3.95 7.03 -0.69
N PHE A 93 -4.52 8.21 -0.94
CA PHE A 93 -5.96 8.42 -0.93
C PHE A 93 -6.64 7.85 -2.18
N ILE A 94 -6.00 7.92 -3.36
CA ILE A 94 -6.49 7.25 -4.57
C ILE A 94 -6.63 5.74 -4.34
N GLN A 95 -5.63 5.12 -3.73
CA GLN A 95 -5.69 3.69 -3.37
C GLN A 95 -6.78 3.37 -2.35
N ALA A 96 -7.23 4.35 -1.56
CA ALA A 96 -8.36 4.22 -0.64
C ALA A 96 -9.72 4.50 -1.31
N GLY A 97 -9.74 4.78 -2.62
CA GLY A 97 -10.94 5.04 -3.42
C GLY A 97 -11.30 6.50 -3.60
N PHE A 98 -10.47 7.44 -3.12
CA PHE A 98 -10.71 8.86 -3.33
C PHE A 98 -10.30 9.29 -4.74
N SER A 99 -10.95 10.33 -5.25
CA SER A 99 -10.56 11.03 -6.47
C SER A 99 -9.97 12.39 -6.10
N LEU A 100 -8.93 12.81 -6.82
CA LEU A 100 -8.41 14.16 -6.75
C LEU A 100 -9.37 15.11 -7.46
N ILE A 101 -9.85 16.13 -6.76
CA ILE A 101 -10.79 17.12 -7.32
C ILE A 101 -10.01 18.33 -7.86
N ARG A 102 -9.21 18.97 -7.01
CA ARG A 102 -8.45 20.19 -7.35
C ARG A 102 -7.38 20.50 -6.30
N LYS A 103 -6.59 21.53 -6.57
CA LYS A 103 -5.85 22.24 -5.50
C LYS A 103 -6.85 22.88 -4.55
N SER A 104 -6.71 22.61 -3.26
CA SER A 104 -7.59 23.14 -2.23
C SER A 104 -7.56 24.67 -2.22
N PRO A 105 -8.72 25.35 -2.20
CA PRO A 105 -8.78 26.79 -2.03
C PRO A 105 -8.34 27.24 -0.63
N ILE A 106 -8.27 26.30 0.32
CA ILE A 106 -7.86 26.55 1.70
C ILE A 106 -6.53 25.86 1.94
N ALA A 107 -5.54 26.66 2.36
CA ALA A 107 -4.27 26.17 2.84
C ALA A 107 -4.21 26.29 4.37
N LEU A 108 -3.86 25.20 5.04
CA LEU A 108 -3.41 25.26 6.43
C LEU A 108 -1.88 25.37 6.41
N GLY A 109 -1.38 26.62 6.43
CA GLY A 109 0.05 26.93 6.35
C GLY A 109 0.50 27.38 4.95
N SER A 110 1.81 27.28 4.70
CA SER A 110 2.45 27.75 3.46
C SER A 110 2.40 26.76 2.29
N ASP A 111 1.96 25.53 2.54
CA ASP A 111 2.04 24.44 1.57
C ASP A 111 0.78 24.32 0.72
N ILE A 112 0.94 23.74 -0.47
CA ILE A 112 -0.18 23.42 -1.37
C ILE A 112 -0.90 22.18 -0.83
N TRP A 113 -2.21 22.32 -0.64
CA TRP A 113 -3.10 21.23 -0.27
C TRP A 113 -3.94 20.81 -1.48
N MET A 114 -4.24 19.53 -1.57
CA MET A 114 -5.06 18.91 -2.62
C MET A 114 -6.37 18.44 -2.01
N GLU A 115 -7.50 18.80 -2.63
CA GLU A 115 -8.84 18.40 -2.20
C GLU A 115 -9.19 17.05 -2.82
N MET A 116 -9.51 16.09 -1.96
CA MET A 116 -9.83 14.70 -2.32
C MET A 116 -11.27 14.37 -1.92
N GLN A 117 -11.96 13.59 -2.76
CA GLN A 117 -13.36 13.21 -2.55
C GLN A 117 -13.59 11.71 -2.73
N LEU A 118 -14.47 11.14 -1.92
CA LEU A 118 -14.98 9.79 -2.07
C LEU A 118 -16.50 9.82 -2.01
N GLU A 119 -17.17 9.30 -3.04
CA GLU A 119 -18.61 9.06 -3.02
C GLU A 119 -18.94 7.79 -2.22
N LEU A 120 -19.88 7.90 -1.30
CA LEU A 120 -20.39 6.79 -0.49
C LEU A 120 -21.58 6.10 -1.16
N ASP A 121 -22.35 6.84 -1.98
CA ASP A 121 -23.57 6.35 -2.65
C ASP A 121 -23.30 5.49 -3.90
N LEU A 122 -22.06 5.45 -4.40
CA LEU A 122 -21.64 4.59 -5.52
C LEU A 122 -21.45 3.11 -5.13
N ILE A 123 -22.12 2.65 -4.07
CA ILE A 123 -22.41 1.23 -3.86
C ILE A 123 -23.93 1.08 -3.68
N SER A 124 -24.66 1.28 -4.76
CA SER A 124 -25.92 0.57 -4.99
C SER A 124 -25.65 -0.53 -6.02
N ASN A 125 -25.73 -1.78 -5.55
CA ASN A 125 -25.89 -3.01 -6.34
C ASN A 125 -24.83 -3.33 -7.42
N ARG A 126 -23.78 -4.08 -7.04
CA ARG A 126 -23.20 -5.10 -7.93
C ARG A 126 -23.96 -6.44 -7.84
N GLU A 127 -25.29 -6.35 -7.84
CA GLU A 127 -26.17 -7.36 -8.43
C GLU A 127 -26.68 -6.74 -9.73
N THR A 128 -25.99 -7.00 -10.84
CA THR A 128 -26.33 -6.41 -12.14
C THR A 128 -27.53 -7.14 -12.75
N LYS A 129 -28.73 -6.56 -12.60
CA LYS A 129 -29.72 -6.54 -13.70
C LYS A 129 -29.30 -5.42 -14.64
N THR A 130 -28.47 -5.74 -15.63
CA THR A 130 -28.16 -4.81 -16.72
C THR A 130 -29.25 -4.94 -17.77
N THR A 131 -30.12 -3.93 -17.87
CA THR A 131 -30.88 -3.68 -19.09
C THR A 131 -29.92 -3.24 -20.18
N THR A 132 -29.92 -4.01 -21.26
CA THR A 132 -29.43 -3.70 -22.60
C THR A 132 -29.91 -2.32 -23.04
N ASP A 133 -29.01 -1.42 -23.48
CA ASP A 133 -29.17 -0.75 -24.78
C ASP A 133 -28.12 0.32 -25.16
N GLU A 134 -27.24 0.84 -24.29
CA GLU A 134 -26.50 2.08 -24.68
C GLU A 134 -24.97 2.11 -24.56
N LEU A 135 -24.27 0.96 -24.46
CA LEU A 135 -22.79 0.92 -24.40
C LEU A 135 -22.14 -0.03 -25.42
N GLU A 136 -22.83 -0.36 -26.51
CA GLU A 136 -22.41 -1.39 -27.47
C GLU A 136 -21.23 -1.05 -28.41
N HIS A 137 -20.65 0.15 -28.36
CA HIS A 137 -19.55 0.48 -29.26
C HIS A 137 -18.32 0.96 -28.51
N THR A 138 -17.43 0.03 -28.15
CA THR A 138 -15.95 0.12 -28.34
C THR A 138 -15.12 -0.90 -27.53
N MET A 139 -15.70 -1.82 -26.76
CA MET A 139 -14.89 -2.80 -26.03
C MET A 139 -14.94 -4.19 -26.69
N PRO A 140 -13.79 -4.81 -27.03
CA PRO A 140 -13.73 -6.18 -27.50
C PRO A 140 -14.34 -7.12 -26.45
N PRO A 141 -15.14 -8.12 -26.86
CA PRO A 141 -15.71 -9.09 -25.93
C PRO A 141 -14.61 -9.83 -25.17
N GLY A 142 -14.78 -9.96 -23.84
CA GLY A 142 -13.86 -10.66 -22.94
C GLY A 142 -12.99 -9.76 -22.05
N VAL A 143 -12.88 -8.45 -22.32
CA VAL A 143 -12.07 -7.54 -21.49
C VAL A 143 -12.66 -7.35 -20.09
N LEU A 144 -13.99 -7.19 -19.98
CA LEU A 144 -14.67 -7.04 -18.69
C LEU A 144 -14.57 -8.33 -17.85
N GLU A 145 -14.58 -9.48 -18.51
CA GLU A 145 -14.46 -10.80 -17.89
C GLU A 145 -13.01 -11.09 -17.46
N ALA A 146 -12.02 -10.64 -18.24
CA ALA A 146 -10.61 -10.65 -17.86
C ALA A 146 -10.30 -9.72 -16.67
N LEU A 147 -10.95 -8.55 -16.59
CA LEU A 147 -10.79 -7.59 -15.50
C LEU A 147 -11.51 -8.01 -14.21
N ALA A 148 -12.69 -8.65 -14.33
CA ALA A 148 -13.45 -9.18 -13.19
C ALA A 148 -12.84 -10.45 -12.58
N ASN A 149 -12.11 -11.24 -13.38
CA ASN A 149 -11.37 -12.42 -12.92
C ASN A 149 -10.01 -12.10 -12.28
N ASN A 150 -9.72 -10.84 -11.94
CA ASN A 150 -8.50 -10.49 -11.20
C ASN A 150 -8.54 -10.88 -9.70
N ASN A 151 -9.34 -11.89 -9.36
CA ASN A 151 -9.04 -12.79 -8.26
C ASN A 151 -7.97 -13.76 -8.76
N SER A 152 -6.71 -13.31 -8.84
CA SER A 152 -5.62 -14.28 -8.80
C SER A 152 -5.87 -15.19 -7.59
N PRO A 153 -5.81 -16.52 -7.73
CA PRO A 153 -5.97 -17.44 -6.60
C PRO A 153 -5.11 -16.89 -5.46
N ARG A 154 -5.66 -16.81 -4.24
CA ARG A 154 -4.86 -16.47 -3.07
C ARG A 154 -3.89 -17.62 -2.84
N HIS A 155 -2.78 -17.52 -3.54
CA HIS A 155 -1.79 -18.55 -3.63
C HIS A 155 -1.15 -18.73 -2.25
N ILE A 156 -1.03 -19.98 -1.82
CA ILE A 156 -0.41 -20.34 -0.55
C ILE A 156 1.07 -20.00 -0.67
N SER A 157 1.45 -18.81 -0.22
CA SER A 157 2.83 -18.36 -0.24
C SER A 157 3.63 -19.07 0.85
N ARG A 158 4.82 -19.53 0.50
CA ARG A 158 5.72 -20.27 1.38
C ARG A 158 6.88 -19.36 1.81
N SER A 159 7.18 -19.35 3.10
CA SER A 159 8.33 -18.58 3.60
C SER A 159 9.64 -19.23 3.14
N TYR A 160 10.70 -18.42 3.03
CA TYR A 160 12.05 -18.93 2.73
C TYR A 160 12.47 -20.10 3.64
N SER A 161 12.18 -19.99 4.94
CA SER A 161 12.50 -21.01 5.95
C SER A 161 11.77 -22.34 5.77
N SER A 162 10.68 -22.38 5.01
CA SER A 162 9.95 -23.63 4.73
C SER A 162 10.65 -24.50 3.69
N PHE A 163 11.62 -23.94 2.95
CA PHE A 163 12.42 -24.67 1.98
C PHE A 163 13.69 -25.20 2.66
N SER A 164 13.91 -26.51 2.58
CA SER A 164 15.05 -27.18 3.23
C SER A 164 16.40 -26.80 2.61
N ASN A 165 16.42 -26.23 1.40
CA ASN A 165 17.64 -25.81 0.72
C ASN A 165 17.36 -24.71 -0.31
N SER A 166 18.28 -23.74 -0.46
CA SER A 166 18.17 -22.64 -1.42
C SER A 166 18.10 -23.14 -2.88
N LYS A 167 18.65 -24.33 -3.16
CA LYS A 167 18.56 -24.99 -4.48
C LYS A 167 17.14 -25.24 -4.96
N ALA A 168 16.16 -25.40 -4.07
CA ALA A 168 14.75 -25.58 -4.46
C ALA A 168 14.14 -24.30 -5.08
N LEU A 169 14.75 -23.15 -4.81
CA LEU A 169 14.31 -21.85 -5.27
C LEU A 169 15.09 -21.38 -6.50
N VAL A 170 16.13 -22.10 -6.92
CA VAL A 170 17.01 -21.73 -8.02
C VAL A 170 16.80 -22.67 -9.21
N SER A 171 16.52 -22.11 -10.38
CA SER A 171 16.38 -22.84 -11.63
C SER A 171 17.73 -23.40 -12.11
N SER A 172 17.71 -24.25 -13.13
CA SER A 172 18.94 -24.72 -13.79
C SER A 172 19.77 -23.58 -14.43
N SER A 173 19.15 -22.45 -14.76
CA SER A 173 19.80 -21.24 -15.28
C SER A 173 20.40 -20.35 -14.18
N GLY A 174 20.19 -20.68 -12.89
CA GLY A 174 20.64 -19.84 -11.77
C GLY A 174 19.71 -18.68 -11.45
N GLU A 175 18.44 -18.78 -11.85
CA GLU A 175 17.40 -17.75 -11.66
C GLU A 175 16.37 -18.21 -10.62
N ASN A 176 15.46 -17.33 -10.20
CA ASN A 176 14.38 -17.73 -9.30
C ASN A 176 13.42 -18.71 -9.99
N ALA A 177 13.31 -19.92 -9.46
CA ALA A 177 12.43 -20.96 -10.00
C ALA A 177 10.94 -20.69 -9.73
N LEU A 178 10.65 -19.91 -8.68
CA LEU A 178 9.29 -19.60 -8.20
C LEU A 178 9.00 -18.11 -8.30
N ASP A 179 7.71 -17.76 -8.33
CA ASP A 179 7.25 -16.37 -8.24
C ASP A 179 7.60 -15.84 -6.84
N ILE A 180 8.09 -14.60 -6.77
CA ILE A 180 8.38 -13.91 -5.53
C ILE A 180 7.20 -13.02 -5.17
N VAL A 181 6.67 -13.21 -3.97
CA VAL A 181 5.48 -12.50 -3.48
C VAL A 181 5.74 -11.84 -2.12
N CYS A 182 4.90 -10.88 -1.77
CA CYS A 182 4.94 -10.22 -0.48
C CYS A 182 4.71 -11.24 0.66
N PRO A 183 5.58 -11.27 1.69
CA PRO A 183 5.46 -12.25 2.77
C PRO A 183 4.36 -11.91 3.78
N ARG A 184 3.72 -10.74 3.67
CA ARG A 184 2.64 -10.35 4.58
C ARG A 184 1.41 -11.22 4.35
N GLU A 185 0.96 -11.87 5.42
CA GLU A 185 -0.30 -12.61 5.42
C GLU A 185 -1.46 -11.71 4.98
N GLY A 186 -2.21 -12.16 3.97
CA GLY A 186 -3.33 -11.41 3.39
C GLY A 186 -2.98 -10.34 2.36
N CYS A 187 -1.69 -10.04 2.10
CA CYS A 187 -1.30 -9.16 0.99
C CYS A 187 -1.18 -9.94 -0.32
N GLY A 188 -0.25 -10.88 -0.41
CA GLY A 188 -0.08 -11.72 -1.61
C GLY A 188 0.40 -10.98 -2.87
N SER A 189 0.79 -9.70 -2.76
CA SER A 189 1.28 -8.91 -3.89
C SER A 189 2.43 -9.60 -4.61
N LEU A 190 2.29 -9.77 -5.93
CA LEU A 190 3.34 -10.33 -6.76
C LEU A 190 4.46 -9.29 -6.94
N ILE A 191 5.65 -9.62 -6.45
CA ILE A 191 6.82 -8.74 -6.53
C ILE A 191 7.55 -8.99 -7.85
N LEU A 192 7.79 -10.26 -8.18
CA LEU A 192 8.60 -10.66 -9.34
C LEU A 192 8.18 -12.04 -9.84
N LYS A 193 8.06 -12.20 -11.16
CA LYS A 193 7.80 -13.51 -11.78
C LYS A 193 9.02 -14.43 -11.76
N ALA A 194 8.81 -15.74 -11.79
CA ALA A 194 9.84 -16.76 -11.99
C ALA A 194 10.74 -16.43 -13.20
N GLY A 195 12.04 -16.70 -13.08
CA GLY A 195 13.05 -16.49 -14.13
C GLY A 195 13.59 -15.06 -14.27
N ASN A 196 13.17 -14.11 -13.44
CA ASN A 196 13.52 -12.69 -13.60
C ASN A 196 14.57 -12.15 -12.60
N ALA A 197 15.03 -12.97 -11.66
CA ALA A 197 16.11 -12.63 -10.74
C ALA A 197 17.20 -13.69 -10.77
N LYS A 198 18.46 -13.26 -10.75
CA LYS A 198 19.62 -14.13 -10.63
C LYS A 198 19.96 -14.39 -9.16
N TYR A 199 20.16 -15.65 -8.80
CA TYR A 199 20.59 -16.01 -7.46
C TYR A 199 22.04 -15.57 -7.21
N ARG A 200 22.28 -14.92 -6.07
CA ARG A 200 23.61 -14.51 -5.63
C ARG A 200 23.75 -14.76 -4.14
N ARG A 201 24.89 -15.32 -3.73
CA ARG A 201 25.27 -15.40 -2.33
C ARG A 201 26.40 -14.40 -2.09
N THR A 202 26.13 -13.40 -1.25
CA THR A 202 27.07 -12.31 -0.97
C THR A 202 26.81 -11.74 0.42
N HIS A 203 27.68 -10.84 0.85
CA HIS A 203 27.62 -10.15 2.13
C HIS A 203 26.23 -9.54 2.38
N SER A 204 25.77 -9.68 3.62
CA SER A 204 24.56 -9.02 4.10
C SER A 204 24.66 -7.50 3.95
N PHE A 205 23.51 -6.85 3.90
CA PHE A 205 23.40 -5.40 3.81
C PHE A 205 22.48 -4.94 4.93
N GLN A 206 22.91 -3.89 5.64
CA GLN A 206 22.11 -3.33 6.72
C GLN A 206 20.95 -2.50 6.15
N LEU A 207 19.75 -3.08 6.18
CA LEU A 207 18.52 -2.46 5.67
C LEU A 207 17.82 -1.59 6.72
N GLU A 208 18.03 -1.90 8.00
CA GLU A 208 17.48 -1.18 9.14
C GLU A 208 18.56 -0.39 9.90
N PRO A 209 18.22 0.77 10.49
CA PRO A 209 19.02 1.35 11.56
C PRO A 209 19.37 0.31 12.65
N PRO A 210 20.58 0.34 13.24
CA PRO A 210 21.06 -0.65 14.21
C PRO A 210 20.10 -0.90 15.38
N ASP A 211 19.40 0.15 15.81
CA ASP A 211 18.51 0.12 16.98
C ASP A 211 17.04 -0.16 16.64
N SER A 212 16.73 -0.50 15.38
CA SER A 212 15.36 -0.71 14.92
C SER A 212 15.08 -2.16 14.57
N ASN A 213 13.89 -2.63 14.95
CA ASN A 213 13.43 -3.96 14.58
C ASN A 213 12.71 -3.95 13.22
N PRO A 214 12.90 -4.97 12.39
CA PRO A 214 12.20 -5.11 11.12
C PRO A 214 10.71 -5.34 11.38
N ILE A 215 9.89 -4.89 10.42
CA ILE A 215 8.44 -5.01 10.48
C ILE A 215 8.04 -6.50 10.33
N PRO A 216 7.29 -7.10 11.28
CA PRO A 216 6.79 -8.47 11.09
C PRO A 216 6.02 -8.63 9.76
N PRO A 217 6.22 -9.73 9.00
CA PRO A 217 6.96 -10.95 9.33
C PRO A 217 8.46 -10.93 8.94
N LEU A 218 9.04 -9.77 8.65
CA LEU A 218 10.44 -9.67 8.23
C LEU A 218 11.40 -10.05 9.35
N GLN A 219 12.42 -10.81 9.00
CA GLN A 219 13.47 -11.25 9.92
C GLN A 219 14.67 -10.29 9.88
N HIS A 220 15.39 -10.20 10.99
CA HIS A 220 16.66 -9.50 11.06
C HIS A 220 17.66 -10.16 10.11
N LEU A 221 18.33 -9.34 9.28
CA LEU A 221 19.46 -9.83 8.50
C LEU A 221 20.68 -9.88 9.41
N PRO A 222 21.55 -10.92 9.28
CA PRO A 222 22.78 -10.98 10.04
C PRO A 222 23.68 -9.79 9.66
N PRO A 223 24.53 -9.28 10.57
CA PRO A 223 25.43 -8.18 10.25
C PRO A 223 26.48 -8.61 9.21
N PRO A 224 26.94 -7.68 8.34
CA PRO A 224 28.11 -7.91 7.50
C PRO A 224 29.33 -8.26 8.39
N PRO A 225 30.24 -9.16 7.97
CA PRO A 225 30.40 -9.69 6.62
C PRO A 225 29.64 -11.00 6.34
N THR A 226 28.65 -11.37 7.15
CA THR A 226 27.92 -12.63 6.97
C THR A 226 27.29 -12.72 5.58
N GLU A 227 27.55 -13.81 4.85
CA GLU A 227 26.93 -14.03 3.54
C GLU A 227 25.51 -14.55 3.65
N ILE A 228 24.61 -13.98 2.86
CA ILE A 228 23.22 -14.38 2.74
C ILE A 228 22.81 -14.54 1.28
N ASP A 229 21.62 -15.10 1.09
CA ASP A 229 21.03 -15.36 -0.21
C ASP A 229 20.26 -14.14 -0.71
N TRP A 230 20.61 -13.71 -1.93
CA TRP A 230 20.05 -12.55 -2.61
C TRP A 230 19.51 -12.92 -3.98
N TRP A 231 18.46 -12.21 -4.38
CA TRP A 231 17.94 -12.12 -5.73
C TRP A 231 18.40 -10.81 -6.35
N LEU A 232 19.21 -10.91 -7.39
CA LEU A 232 19.68 -9.77 -8.18
C LEU A 232 18.79 -9.60 -9.40
N VAL A 233 18.10 -8.47 -9.48
CA VAL A 233 17.30 -8.05 -10.64
C VAL A 233 18.05 -6.96 -11.38
N THR A 234 18.20 -7.14 -12.69
CA THR A 234 18.89 -6.21 -13.61
C THR A 234 18.26 -6.32 -15.00
N PRO A 235 18.39 -5.29 -15.86
CA PRO A 235 19.02 -3.99 -15.60
C PRO A 235 18.02 -2.91 -15.16
N SER A 236 16.73 -3.24 -15.11
CA SER A 236 15.65 -2.25 -15.05
C SER A 236 14.67 -2.56 -13.92
N PRO A 237 14.15 -1.53 -13.22
CA PRO A 237 13.12 -1.73 -12.21
C PRO A 237 11.77 -2.14 -12.82
N TYR A 238 11.57 -1.98 -14.13
CA TYR A 238 10.34 -2.38 -14.84
C TYR A 238 10.14 -3.90 -14.92
N ILE A 239 11.11 -4.68 -14.48
CA ILE A 239 11.00 -6.15 -14.38
C ILE A 239 10.14 -6.53 -13.16
N PHE A 240 10.05 -5.65 -12.16
CA PHE A 240 9.17 -5.86 -11.01
C PHE A 240 7.71 -5.61 -11.37
N GLU A 241 6.83 -6.39 -10.76
CA GLU A 241 5.39 -6.25 -10.91
C GLU A 241 4.86 -5.19 -9.92
N ASN A 242 5.07 -5.36 -8.61
CA ASN A 242 4.54 -4.48 -7.56
C ASN A 242 5.56 -4.11 -6.49
N ILE A 243 6.65 -3.43 -6.89
CA ILE A 243 7.68 -2.93 -5.96
C ILE A 243 7.60 -1.41 -5.76
N GLY A 244 7.81 -0.97 -4.51
CA GLY A 244 7.98 0.42 -4.11
C GLY A 244 9.43 0.74 -3.76
N PHE A 245 9.81 2.01 -3.95
CA PHE A 245 11.14 2.53 -3.60
C PHE A 245 11.02 3.61 -2.53
N SER A 246 11.83 3.52 -1.48
CA SER A 246 11.90 4.57 -0.47
C SER A 246 12.53 5.86 -1.00
N LYS A 247 12.39 6.94 -0.23
CA LYS A 247 13.30 8.08 -0.36
C LYS A 247 14.74 7.61 -0.18
N ALA A 248 15.66 8.25 -0.88
CA ALA A 248 17.09 8.02 -0.75
C ALA A 248 17.54 8.22 0.71
N VAL A 249 18.16 7.19 1.28
CA VAL A 249 18.85 7.25 2.57
C VAL A 249 20.37 7.32 2.35
N PRO A 250 21.14 7.93 3.28
CA PRO A 250 22.59 7.90 3.20
C PRO A 250 23.09 6.44 3.15
N GLY A 251 23.72 6.06 2.04
CA GLY A 251 24.20 4.70 1.81
C GLY A 251 25.64 4.48 2.29
N ILE A 252 26.08 3.23 2.18
CA ILE A 252 27.48 2.85 2.36
C ILE A 252 28.25 3.29 1.11
N GLY A 253 29.13 4.29 1.25
CA GLY A 253 30.03 4.79 0.20
C GLY A 253 29.37 5.77 -0.77
N GLN A 254 29.38 7.07 -0.42
CA GLN A 254 29.03 8.28 -1.22
C GLN A 254 27.72 8.30 -2.04
N SER A 255 27.06 7.18 -2.25
CA SER A 255 25.91 7.00 -3.12
C SER A 255 24.65 6.77 -2.28
N LYS A 256 23.59 7.48 -2.67
CA LYS A 256 22.28 7.41 -2.02
C LYS A 256 21.66 6.03 -2.28
N THR A 257 21.16 5.39 -1.23
CA THR A 257 20.54 4.06 -1.31
C THR A 257 19.02 4.19 -1.22
N LYS A 258 18.29 3.40 -2.01
CA LYS A 258 16.82 3.26 -1.92
C LYS A 258 16.48 1.88 -1.41
N LEU A 259 15.54 1.81 -0.48
CA LEU A 259 15.04 0.56 0.08
C LEU A 259 13.83 0.09 -0.73
N LEU A 260 13.74 -1.22 -0.94
CA LEU A 260 12.66 -1.86 -1.69
C LEU A 260 11.54 -2.27 -0.73
N THR A 261 10.30 -1.90 -1.04
CA THR A 261 9.10 -2.21 -0.25
C THR A 261 8.02 -2.81 -1.14
N CYS A 262 7.00 -3.44 -0.55
CA CYS A 262 5.79 -3.84 -1.29
C CYS A 262 5.03 -2.60 -1.76
N ALA A 263 4.64 -2.54 -3.03
CA ALA A 263 3.86 -1.42 -3.56
C ALA A 263 2.40 -1.39 -3.05
N GLU A 264 1.86 -2.54 -2.61
CA GLU A 264 0.48 -2.65 -2.14
C GLU A 264 0.31 -2.36 -0.64
N CYS A 265 1.17 -2.94 0.20
CA CYS A 265 1.02 -2.86 1.66
C CYS A 265 2.12 -2.08 2.37
N ASP A 266 3.06 -1.49 1.62
CA ASP A 266 4.22 -0.74 2.13
C ASP A 266 5.17 -1.56 3.04
N LEU A 267 4.99 -2.88 3.14
CA LEU A 267 5.89 -3.72 3.92
C LEU A 267 7.31 -3.68 3.35
N GLY A 268 8.30 -3.46 4.20
CA GLY A 268 9.70 -3.50 3.83
C GLY A 268 10.62 -3.20 5.01
N ALA A 269 11.94 -3.19 4.83
CA ALA A 269 12.62 -3.31 3.54
C ALA A 269 12.86 -4.78 3.13
N PHE A 270 12.55 -5.13 1.88
CA PHE A 270 12.91 -6.42 1.30
C PHE A 270 14.35 -6.45 0.77
N GLY A 271 14.89 -5.28 0.48
CA GLY A 271 16.11 -5.15 -0.30
C GLY A 271 16.55 -3.71 -0.49
N TRP A 272 17.57 -3.51 -1.31
CA TRP A 272 18.15 -2.20 -1.59
C TRP A 272 18.57 -2.05 -3.07
N SER A 273 18.69 -0.80 -3.50
CA SER A 273 19.30 -0.42 -4.78
C SER A 273 20.03 0.91 -4.63
N GLN A 274 21.01 1.17 -5.50
CA GLN A 274 21.63 2.49 -5.57
C GLN A 274 20.74 3.45 -6.36
N GLU A 275 20.74 4.72 -5.98
CA GLU A 275 20.05 5.76 -6.75
C GLU A 275 20.72 5.93 -8.12
N GLY A 276 19.95 5.70 -9.19
CA GLY A 276 20.45 5.71 -10.56
C GLY A 276 21.19 4.44 -10.98
N GLY A 277 21.30 3.44 -10.09
CA GLY A 277 21.86 2.13 -10.42
C GLY A 277 20.90 1.24 -11.20
N THR A 278 21.45 0.21 -11.84
CA THR A 278 20.71 -0.80 -12.62
C THR A 278 20.57 -2.13 -11.88
N GLU A 279 21.09 -2.22 -10.65
CA GLU A 279 21.07 -3.40 -9.80
C GLU A 279 20.10 -3.23 -8.63
N PHE A 280 19.22 -4.21 -8.49
CA PHE A 280 18.21 -4.27 -7.45
C PHE A 280 18.35 -5.58 -6.69
N TRP A 281 18.64 -5.47 -5.39
CA TRP A 281 18.98 -6.61 -4.55
C TRP A 281 17.83 -6.90 -3.59
N ILE A 282 17.26 -8.10 -3.64
CA ILE A 282 16.20 -8.57 -2.73
C ILE A 282 16.73 -9.70 -1.86
N ALA A 283 16.60 -9.58 -0.55
CA ALA A 283 17.02 -10.64 0.37
C ALA A 283 16.04 -11.81 0.29
N ALA A 284 16.53 -13.00 -0.05
CA ALA A 284 15.71 -14.19 -0.27
C ALA A 284 14.91 -14.60 0.98
N SER A 285 15.43 -14.31 2.17
CA SER A 285 14.80 -14.56 3.47
C SER A 285 13.66 -13.59 3.83
N ARG A 286 13.52 -12.46 3.10
CA ARG A 286 12.56 -11.39 3.38
C ARG A 286 11.37 -11.35 2.43
N VAL A 287 11.24 -12.36 1.58
CA VAL A 287 10.14 -12.52 0.64
C VAL A 287 9.56 -13.92 0.77
N ALA A 288 8.34 -14.11 0.25
CA ALA A 288 7.72 -15.43 0.17
C ALA A 288 7.68 -15.89 -1.29
N TYR A 289 7.44 -17.18 -1.48
CA TYR A 289 7.51 -17.83 -2.78
C TYR A 289 6.19 -18.52 -3.11
N HIS A 290 5.80 -18.44 -4.38
CA HIS A 290 4.66 -19.13 -4.92
C HIS A 290 5.07 -20.00 -6.12
#